data_AF-A0A089QDT5-F1
#
_entry.id   AF-A0A089QDT5-F1
#
_cell.length_a   1.000
_cell.length_b   1.000
_cell.length_c   1.000
_cell.angle_alpha   90.00
_cell.angle_beta   90.00
_cell.angle_gamma   90.00
#
_symmetry.space_group_name_H-M   'P 1'
#
loop_
_entity.id
_entity.type
_entity.pdbx_description
1 polymer ?
#
loop_
_entity_poly.entity_id
_entity_poly.type
_entity_poly.pdbx_seq_one_letter_code
_entity_poly.pdbx_strand_id
1 'polypeptide(L)'
;MKISSISDKNKISESMRKLLDGVNDDNICIGSVVELAKEELEIKTGDNFDKFIEEDGQYLWERIREIPFKEYKKSIEYLEKKTPYATQHSVKGSEYDNVFVMLESEWRDYSFNGMMLEDGKKSSKRALKLFYVCCTRAQKNLVVFYPKSNPNSQILK
;
A
#
# COMPACT_ATOMS: atom_id res chain seq x y z
N MET A 1 16.65 -19.53 10.09
CA MET A 1 16.24 -20.91 10.46
C MET A 1 16.21 -21.77 9.21
N LYS A 2 16.92 -22.91 9.15
CA LYS A 2 16.93 -23.79 7.97
C LYS A 2 15.86 -24.86 8.16
N ILE A 3 14.82 -24.87 7.31
CA ILE A 3 13.73 -25.85 7.39
C ILE A 3 14.13 -27.06 6.55
N SER A 4 14.37 -28.20 7.20
CA SER A 4 14.84 -29.42 6.55
C SER A 4 13.96 -30.64 6.82
N SER A 5 13.11 -30.58 7.84
CA SER A 5 12.26 -31.70 8.25
C SER A 5 10.81 -31.28 8.49
N ILE A 6 9.92 -32.28 8.55
CA ILE A 6 8.53 -32.08 8.98
C ILE A 6 8.46 -31.63 10.44
N SER A 7 9.42 -32.07 11.27
CA SER A 7 9.54 -31.66 12.66
C SER A 7 9.81 -30.17 12.79
N ASP A 8 10.67 -29.61 11.92
CA ASP A 8 10.97 -28.18 11.89
C ASP A 8 9.72 -27.36 11.57
N LYS A 9 8.89 -27.84 10.63
CA LYS A 9 7.61 -27.20 10.29
C LYS A 9 6.62 -27.25 11.45
N ASN A 10 6.54 -28.38 12.15
CA ASN A 10 5.68 -28.52 13.32
C ASN A 10 6.14 -27.58 14.46
N LYS A 11 7.45 -27.46 14.70
CA LYS A 11 8.01 -26.52 15.68
C LYS A 11 7.62 -25.07 15.36
N ILE A 12 7.79 -24.64 14.11
CA ILE A 12 7.38 -23.28 13.67
C ILE A 12 5.88 -23.06 13.86
N SER A 13 5.06 -24.04 13.47
CA SER A 13 3.60 -23.96 13.62
C SER A 13 3.19 -23.80 15.09
N GLU A 14 3.85 -24.52 15.99
CA GLU A 14 3.61 -24.42 17.43
C GLU A 14 4.04 -23.05 17.99
N SER A 15 5.24 -22.58 17.66
CA SER A 15 5.69 -21.22 18.04
C SER A 15 4.76 -20.13 17.50
N MET A 16 4.28 -20.26 16.27
CA MET A 16 3.31 -19.32 15.69
C MET A 16 1.98 -19.33 16.42
N ARG A 17 1.50 -20.49 16.86
CA ARG A 17 0.28 -20.57 17.70
C ARG A 17 0.47 -19.86 19.03
N LYS A 18 1.58 -20.11 19.73
CA LYS A 18 1.89 -19.45 21.00
C LYS A 18 1.95 -17.93 20.85
N LEU A 19 2.56 -17.45 19.76
CA LEU A 19 2.59 -16.03 19.43
C LEU A 19 1.19 -15.47 19.19
N LEU A 20 0.36 -16.15 18.38
CA LEU A 20 -1.01 -15.70 18.12
C LEU A 20 -1.86 -15.65 19.39
N ASP A 21 -1.71 -16.65 20.27
CA ASP A 21 -2.40 -16.70 21.55
C ASP A 21 -1.97 -15.57 22.48
N GLY A 22 -0.67 -15.24 22.54
CA GLY A 22 -0.16 -14.12 23.33
C GLY A 22 -0.53 -12.73 22.78
N VAL A 23 -0.86 -12.63 21.49
CA VAL A 23 -1.19 -11.37 20.80
C VAL A 23 -2.71 -11.11 20.75
N ASN A 24 -3.52 -12.00 21.32
CA ASN A 24 -4.97 -11.85 21.43
C ASN A 24 -5.42 -10.84 22.50
N ASP A 25 -4.51 -10.34 23.34
CA ASP A 25 -4.82 -9.23 24.25
C ASP A 25 -4.89 -7.91 23.47
N ASP A 26 -6.04 -7.23 23.54
CA ASP A 26 -6.27 -5.94 22.89
C ASP A 26 -5.43 -4.79 23.47
N ASN A 27 -4.79 -4.99 24.61
CA ASN A 27 -3.94 -4.00 25.28
C ASN A 27 -2.45 -4.25 25.10
N ILE A 28 -2.05 -5.35 24.45
CA ILE A 28 -0.63 -5.61 24.19
C ILE A 28 -0.07 -4.54 23.24
N CYS A 29 1.07 -3.95 23.61
CA CYS A 29 1.72 -2.92 22.79
C CYS A 29 2.69 -3.56 21.77
N ILE A 30 3.02 -2.81 20.71
CA ILE A 30 3.93 -3.27 19.64
C ILE A 30 5.25 -3.79 20.22
N GLY A 31 5.83 -3.11 21.21
CA GLY A 31 7.08 -3.52 21.84
C GLY A 31 6.98 -4.90 22.47
N SER A 32 5.92 -5.16 23.24
CA SER A 32 5.69 -6.46 23.87
C SER A 32 5.49 -7.58 22.85
N VAL A 33 4.82 -7.29 21.73
CA VAL A 33 4.68 -8.25 20.63
C VAL A 33 6.03 -8.57 19.98
N VAL A 34 6.90 -7.58 19.80
CA VAL A 34 8.24 -7.80 19.25
C VAL A 34 9.09 -8.67 20.19
N GLU A 35 9.04 -8.44 21.50
CA GLU A 35 9.76 -9.27 22.47
C GLU A 35 9.20 -10.70 22.53
N LEU A 36 7.88 -10.86 22.54
CA LEU A 36 7.24 -12.18 22.45
C LEU A 36 7.65 -12.92 21.17
N ALA A 37 7.73 -12.20 20.04
CA ALA A 37 8.19 -12.78 18.78
C ALA A 37 9.66 -13.20 18.83
N LYS A 38 10.53 -12.40 19.46
CA LYS A 38 11.93 -12.76 19.65
C LYS A 38 12.08 -14.05 20.48
N GLU A 39 11.30 -14.17 21.55
CA GLU A 39 11.30 -15.34 22.44
C GLU A 39 10.74 -16.59 21.74
N GLU A 40 9.52 -16.53 21.22
CA GLU A 40 8.82 -17.70 20.67
C GLU A 40 9.43 -18.20 19.34
N LEU A 41 9.98 -17.30 18.53
CA LEU A 41 10.55 -17.62 17.22
C LEU A 41 12.08 -17.74 17.22
N GLU A 42 12.72 -17.65 18.38
CA GLU A 42 14.19 -17.72 18.52
C GLU A 42 14.91 -16.74 17.57
N ILE A 43 14.37 -15.52 17.41
CA ILE A 43 14.96 -14.49 16.55
C ILE A 43 16.24 -14.01 17.22
N LYS A 44 17.35 -14.00 16.48
CA LYS A 44 18.66 -13.70 17.05
C LYS A 44 18.75 -12.23 17.45
N THR A 45 19.30 -11.98 18.62
CA THR A 45 19.75 -10.65 19.05
C THR A 45 20.93 -10.19 18.21
N GLY A 46 20.90 -8.92 17.78
CA GLY A 46 21.89 -8.33 16.86
C GLY A 46 21.43 -8.26 15.40
N ASP A 47 20.12 -8.43 15.15
CA ASP A 47 19.54 -8.16 13.85
C ASP A 47 19.69 -6.68 13.49
N ASN A 48 19.64 -6.34 12.18
CA ASN A 48 19.69 -4.96 11.68
C ASN A 48 18.70 -4.03 12.40
N PHE A 49 17.63 -4.59 12.97
CA PHE A 49 16.68 -3.88 13.81
C PHE A 49 17.32 -3.32 15.07
N ASP A 50 17.98 -4.14 15.89
CA ASP A 50 18.58 -3.70 17.16
C ASP A 50 19.65 -2.63 16.90
N LYS A 51 20.50 -2.85 15.88
CA LYS A 51 21.49 -1.87 15.44
C LYS A 51 20.85 -0.54 15.01
N PHE A 52 19.77 -0.60 14.23
CA PHE A 52 19.04 0.61 13.81
C PHE A 52 18.44 1.35 15.01
N ILE A 53 17.88 0.65 16.00
CA ILE A 53 17.35 1.27 17.21
C ILE A 53 18.46 1.97 18.01
N GLU A 54 19.63 1.35 18.13
CA GLU A 54 20.78 1.91 18.86
C GLU A 54 21.40 3.14 18.17
N GLU A 55 21.42 3.18 16.83
CA GLU A 55 22.05 4.27 16.07
C GLU A 55 21.10 5.47 15.85
N ASP A 56 20.04 5.28 15.05
CA ASP A 56 19.21 6.38 14.54
C ASP A 56 17.73 6.26 14.95
N GLY A 57 17.30 5.06 15.35
CA GLY A 57 15.90 4.67 15.49
C GLY A 57 15.31 4.89 16.89
N GLN A 58 16.11 5.19 17.90
CA GLN A 58 15.69 5.21 19.30
C GLN A 58 14.47 6.10 19.56
N TYR A 59 14.50 7.35 19.07
CA TYR A 59 13.42 8.31 19.26
C TYR A 59 12.08 7.82 18.71
N LEU A 60 12.12 7.15 17.56
CA LEU A 60 10.94 6.62 16.89
C LEU A 60 10.44 5.36 17.60
N TRP A 61 11.36 4.47 17.96
CA TRP A 61 11.04 3.22 18.65
C TRP A 61 10.36 3.44 19.99
N GLU A 62 10.86 4.37 20.81
CA GLU A 62 10.26 4.71 22.11
C GLU A 62 8.82 5.21 21.98
N ARG A 63 8.41 5.74 20.82
CA ARG A 63 7.02 6.11 20.56
C ARG A 63 6.18 4.96 20.03
N ILE A 64 6.74 4.21 19.08
CA ILE A 64 6.01 3.13 18.41
C ILE A 64 5.77 1.95 19.35
N ARG A 65 6.75 1.61 20.19
CA ARG A 65 6.68 0.44 21.08
C ARG A 65 5.50 0.47 22.05
N GLU A 66 5.04 1.67 22.42
CA GLU A 66 3.92 1.91 23.34
C GLU A 66 2.54 1.87 22.67
N ILE A 67 2.47 1.84 21.33
CA ILE A 67 1.21 1.82 20.61
C ILE A 67 0.54 0.45 20.80
N PRO A 68 -0.77 0.38 21.09
CA PRO A 68 -1.50 -0.89 21.14
C PRO A 68 -1.40 -1.62 19.79
N PHE A 69 -1.01 -2.88 19.81
CA PHE A 69 -0.78 -3.68 18.61
C PHE A 69 -2.06 -3.86 17.78
N LYS A 70 -3.25 -3.79 18.40
CA LYS A 70 -4.53 -3.75 17.69
C LYS A 70 -4.67 -2.56 16.73
N GLU A 71 -4.12 -1.40 17.06
CA GLU A 71 -4.18 -0.21 16.22
C GLU A 71 -3.28 -0.38 15.00
N TYR A 72 -2.10 -0.98 15.20
CA TYR A 72 -1.24 -1.39 14.11
C TYR A 72 -1.90 -2.42 13.18
N LYS A 73 -2.54 -3.47 13.73
CA LYS A 73 -3.33 -4.43 12.93
C LYS A 73 -4.38 -3.72 12.06
N LYS A 74 -5.12 -2.78 12.65
CA LYS A 74 -6.14 -1.99 11.92
C LYS A 74 -5.54 -1.07 10.86
N SER A 75 -4.37 -0.49 11.10
CA SER A 75 -3.71 0.37 10.12
C SER A 75 -3.24 -0.42 8.89
N ILE A 76 -2.72 -1.63 9.11
CA ILE A 76 -2.40 -2.58 8.03
C ILE A 76 -3.67 -3.00 7.29
N GLU A 77 -4.73 -3.37 8.01
CA GLU A 77 -6.01 -3.73 7.40
C GLU A 77 -6.58 -2.58 6.54
N TYR A 78 -6.45 -1.33 6.98
CA TYR A 78 -6.83 -0.16 6.22
C TYR A 78 -5.98 0.03 4.95
N LEU A 79 -4.67 -0.19 5.03
CA LEU A 79 -3.77 -0.11 3.87
C LEU A 79 -4.02 -1.25 2.86
N GLU A 80 -4.31 -2.45 3.34
CA GLU A 80 -4.57 -3.65 2.52
C GLU A 80 -5.97 -3.65 1.90
N LYS A 81 -6.98 -3.16 2.63
CA LYS A 81 -8.31 -2.85 2.09
C LYS A 81 -8.18 -1.59 1.25
N LYS A 82 -7.54 -1.77 0.09
CA LYS A 82 -7.37 -0.80 -0.99
C LYS A 82 -8.43 0.27 -0.86
N THR A 83 -8.03 1.45 -0.40
CA THR A 83 -8.82 2.64 -0.67
C THR A 83 -9.17 2.56 -2.16
N PRO A 84 -10.43 2.83 -2.57
CA PRO A 84 -10.81 2.78 -3.99
C PRO A 84 -9.99 3.77 -4.85
N TYR A 85 -9.15 4.56 -4.19
CA TYR A 85 -8.15 5.46 -4.73
C TYR A 85 -6.76 4.85 -4.53
N ALA A 86 -6.11 4.46 -5.62
CA ALA A 86 -4.69 4.12 -5.64
C ALA A 86 -3.99 5.08 -6.60
N THR A 87 -2.85 5.66 -6.18
CA THR A 87 -2.05 6.47 -7.10
C THR A 87 -1.38 5.55 -8.12
N GLN A 88 -1.21 6.04 -9.35
CA GLN A 88 -0.89 5.22 -10.53
C GLN A 88 0.46 4.45 -10.45
N HIS A 89 1.29 4.69 -9.43
CA HIS A 89 2.56 3.97 -9.23
C HIS A 89 2.40 2.63 -8.50
N SER A 90 1.39 2.46 -7.64
CA SER A 90 1.17 1.24 -6.84
C SER A 90 0.26 0.19 -7.51
N VAL A 91 -0.28 0.49 -8.70
CA VAL A 91 -1.22 -0.41 -9.42
C VAL A 91 -0.58 -1.25 -10.53
N LYS A 92 0.75 -1.15 -10.73
CA LYS A 92 1.44 -1.93 -11.77
C LYS A 92 1.31 -3.43 -11.48
N GLY A 93 0.55 -4.14 -12.31
CA GLY A 93 0.31 -5.59 -12.18
C GLY A 93 -0.97 -5.98 -11.43
N SER A 94 -1.69 -5.04 -10.84
CA SER A 94 -3.04 -5.30 -10.31
C SER A 94 -4.07 -5.21 -11.44
N GLU A 95 -5.22 -5.88 -11.27
CA GLU A 95 -6.40 -5.79 -12.13
C GLU A 95 -7.65 -5.58 -11.27
N TYR A 96 -8.68 -4.93 -11.83
CA TYR A 96 -9.90 -4.55 -11.13
C TYR A 96 -11.13 -4.76 -12.02
N ASP A 97 -12.24 -5.24 -11.45
CA ASP A 97 -13.51 -5.40 -12.17
C ASP A 97 -14.01 -4.07 -12.77
N ASN A 98 -13.95 -2.99 -11.98
CA ASN A 98 -14.41 -1.67 -12.38
C ASN A 98 -13.28 -0.64 -12.20
N VAL A 99 -12.94 0.11 -13.24
CA VAL A 99 -11.92 1.17 -13.19
C VAL A 99 -12.52 2.49 -13.63
N PHE A 100 -12.34 3.52 -12.81
CA PHE A 100 -12.65 4.90 -13.14
C PHE A 100 -11.35 5.68 -13.36
N VAL A 101 -11.15 6.21 -14.56
CA VAL A 101 -9.98 7.00 -14.94
C VAL A 101 -10.39 8.46 -15.06
N MET A 102 -9.93 9.28 -14.13
CA MET A 102 -10.08 10.74 -14.19
C MET A 102 -8.85 11.35 -14.86
N LEU A 103 -9.07 11.97 -16.02
CA LEU A 103 -8.03 12.61 -16.83
C LEU A 103 -7.98 14.11 -16.53
N GLU A 104 -7.54 14.46 -15.32
CA GLU A 104 -7.25 15.83 -14.91
C GLU A 104 -5.74 15.94 -14.64
N SER A 105 -5.07 16.92 -15.25
CA SER A 105 -3.62 17.07 -15.11
C SER A 105 -3.22 18.54 -15.12
N GLU A 106 -2.74 19.01 -13.96
CA GLU A 106 -1.91 20.22 -13.84
C GLU A 106 -0.40 19.93 -14.03
N TRP A 107 -0.05 18.69 -14.39
CA TRP A 107 1.33 18.23 -14.46
C TRP A 107 1.93 18.55 -15.83
N ARG A 108 2.92 19.46 -15.86
CA ARG A 108 3.57 19.97 -17.09
C ARG A 108 4.02 18.88 -18.09
N ASP A 109 4.47 17.72 -17.62
CA ASP A 109 4.98 16.63 -18.47
C ASP A 109 3.91 15.61 -18.94
N TYR A 110 2.69 15.70 -18.39
CA TYR A 110 1.58 14.80 -18.66
C TYR A 110 0.36 15.57 -19.19
N SER A 111 0.53 16.18 -20.36
CA SER A 111 -0.58 16.81 -21.07
C SER A 111 -1.44 15.76 -21.79
N PHE A 112 -2.73 15.71 -21.43
CA PHE A 112 -3.76 14.89 -22.08
C PHE A 112 -4.60 15.67 -23.12
N ASN A 113 -4.31 16.96 -23.30
CA ASN A 113 -5.11 17.88 -24.12
C ASN A 113 -5.35 17.37 -25.55
N GLY A 114 -4.36 16.68 -26.12
CA GLY A 114 -4.41 16.13 -27.48
C GLY A 114 -4.95 14.70 -27.60
N MET A 115 -5.51 14.13 -26.53
CA MET A 115 -5.90 12.70 -26.51
C MET A 115 -7.37 12.49 -26.90
N MET A 116 -8.23 13.48 -26.62
CA MET A 116 -9.69 13.39 -26.82
C MET A 116 -10.28 14.56 -27.63
N LEU A 117 -9.53 15.65 -27.81
CA LEU A 117 -9.97 16.81 -28.58
C LEU A 117 -9.16 16.87 -29.87
N GLU A 118 -9.84 17.08 -31.01
CA GLU A 118 -9.22 17.46 -32.28
C GLU A 118 -8.76 18.93 -32.24
N ASP A 119 -8.04 19.33 -31.19
CA ASP A 119 -7.58 20.71 -30.99
C ASP A 119 -6.17 20.96 -31.54
N GLY A 120 -5.61 19.98 -32.27
CA GLY A 120 -4.29 20.04 -32.90
C GLY A 120 -3.10 19.92 -31.94
N LYS A 121 -3.34 19.78 -30.62
CA LYS A 121 -2.27 19.56 -29.65
C LYS A 121 -1.89 18.08 -29.61
N LYS A 122 -0.60 17.77 -29.41
CA LYS A 122 -0.12 16.39 -29.24
C LYS A 122 0.05 16.06 -27.77
N SER A 123 -0.60 14.99 -27.32
CA SER A 123 -0.32 14.41 -26.00
C SER A 123 1.10 13.83 -25.95
N SER A 124 1.74 13.91 -24.79
CA SER A 124 3.08 13.36 -24.64
C SER A 124 3.04 11.82 -24.75
N LYS A 125 4.07 11.20 -25.34
CA LYS A 125 4.19 9.73 -25.39
C LYS A 125 4.11 9.09 -23.99
N ARG A 126 4.52 9.84 -22.96
CA ARG A 126 4.48 9.41 -21.56
C ARG A 126 3.04 9.40 -21.02
N ALA A 127 2.25 10.43 -21.32
CA ALA A 127 0.82 10.48 -20.98
C ALA A 127 0.03 9.35 -21.67
N LEU A 128 0.31 9.07 -22.94
CA LEU A 128 -0.33 7.97 -23.68
C LEU A 128 -0.02 6.60 -23.07
N LYS A 129 1.24 6.34 -22.70
CA LYS A 129 1.63 5.10 -22.02
C LYS A 129 0.93 4.95 -20.67
N LEU A 130 0.80 6.04 -19.92
CA LEU A 130 0.13 6.06 -18.62
C LEU A 130 -1.36 5.77 -18.75
N PHE A 131 -2.03 6.44 -19.70
CA PHE A 131 -3.43 6.18 -20.02
C PHE A 131 -3.67 4.73 -20.44
N TYR A 132 -2.83 4.20 -21.34
CA TYR A 132 -2.88 2.80 -21.73
C TYR A 132 -2.78 1.85 -20.53
N VAL A 133 -1.84 2.09 -19.62
CA VAL A 133 -1.71 1.28 -18.39
C VAL A 133 -2.98 1.35 -17.56
N CYS A 134 -3.56 2.54 -17.35
CA CYS A 134 -4.82 2.70 -16.61
C CYS A 134 -5.99 1.94 -17.24
N CYS A 135 -6.15 2.03 -18.56
CA CYS A 135 -7.22 1.31 -19.28
C CYS A 135 -7.06 -0.22 -19.18
N THR A 136 -5.82 -0.72 -19.30
CA THR A 136 -5.54 -2.18 -19.19
C THR A 136 -5.71 -2.74 -17.77
N ARG A 137 -6.06 -1.92 -16.77
CA ARG A 137 -6.37 -2.43 -15.42
C ARG A 137 -7.80 -2.93 -15.29
N ALA A 138 -8.70 -2.57 -16.22
CA ALA A 138 -10.13 -2.90 -16.15
C ALA A 138 -10.42 -4.31 -16.70
N GLN A 139 -11.12 -5.14 -15.93
CA GLN A 139 -11.54 -6.48 -16.35
C GLN A 139 -12.96 -6.51 -16.91
N LYS A 140 -13.89 -5.69 -16.38
CA LYS A 140 -15.30 -5.66 -16.81
C LYS A 140 -15.71 -4.28 -17.30
N ASN A 141 -15.60 -3.26 -16.44
CA ASN A 141 -16.10 -1.92 -16.74
C ASN A 141 -14.99 -0.87 -16.64
N LEU A 142 -14.89 -0.03 -17.66
CA LEU A 142 -13.98 1.12 -17.72
C LEU A 142 -14.81 2.38 -17.94
N VAL A 143 -14.67 3.36 -17.05
CA VAL A 143 -15.26 4.69 -17.20
C VAL A 143 -14.13 5.71 -17.25
N VAL A 144 -14.08 6.51 -18.30
CA VAL A 144 -13.07 7.57 -18.47
C VAL A 144 -13.77 8.92 -18.39
N PHE A 145 -13.37 9.74 -17.43
CA PHE A 145 -13.86 11.11 -17.26
C PHE A 145 -12.78 12.11 -17.64
N TYR A 146 -13.05 12.94 -18.64
CA TYR A 146 -12.18 14.01 -19.08
C TYR A 146 -12.92 15.35 -18.88
N PRO A 147 -12.62 16.09 -17.80
CA PRO A 147 -13.24 17.40 -17.59
C PRO A 147 -12.75 18.36 -18.67
N LYS A 148 -13.63 18.75 -19.59
CA LYS A 148 -13.36 19.84 -20.52
C LYS A 148 -13.49 21.16 -19.76
N SER A 149 -12.40 21.92 -19.64
CA SER A 149 -12.51 23.33 -19.27
C SER A 149 -13.32 24.03 -20.36
N ASN A 150 -14.61 24.27 -20.11
CA ASN A 150 -15.41 25.12 -20.98
C ASN A 150 -15.12 26.57 -20.55
N PRO A 151 -14.48 27.42 -21.39
CA PRO A 151 -14.25 28.82 -21.03
C PRO A 151 -15.56 29.63 -20.95
N ASN A 152 -16.69 29.08 -21.41
CA ASN A 152 -18.01 29.69 -21.28
C ASN A 152 -18.86 28.91 -20.29
N SER A 153 -18.73 29.26 -19.01
CA SER A 153 -19.70 28.92 -17.97
C SER A 153 -21.00 29.72 -18.18
N GLN A 154 -21.80 29.37 -19.19
CA GLN A 154 -23.23 29.61 -19.05
C GLN A 154 -23.77 28.51 -18.15
N ILE A 155 -23.96 28.90 -16.89
CA ILE A 155 -24.72 28.15 -15.90
C ILE A 155 -26.11 27.92 -16.50
N LEU A 156 -26.40 26.69 -16.91
CA LEU A 156 -27.75 26.26 -17.22
C LEU A 156 -28.50 26.23 -15.87
N LYS A 157 -29.49 27.12 -15.75
CA LYS A 157 -30.53 27.07 -14.71
C LYS A 157 -31.46 25.90 -14.95
#